data_AF-A0A4R6IPY3-F1
#
_entry.id   AF-A0A4R6IPY3-F1
#
_cell.length_a   1.000
_cell.length_b   1.000
_cell.length_c   1.000
_cell.angle_alpha   90.00
_cell.angle_beta   90.00
_cell.angle_gamma   90.00
#
_symmetry.space_group_name_H-M   'P 1'
#
loop_
_entity.id
_entity.type
_entity.pdbx_description
1 polymer ?
#
loop_
_entity_poly.entity_id
_entity_poly.type
_entity_poly.pdbx_seq_one_letter_code
_entity_poly.pdbx_strand_id
1 'polypeptide(L)' 'MADDKSKQDGRDDSKIDSNDPNEVEYAAKQFGVSASEIREAIKQVGSSREAVKKHLGK' A
#
# COMPACT_ATOMS: atom_id res chain seq x y z
N MET A 1 -15.65 31.06 -2.15
CA MET A 1 -15.05 29.96 -2.93
C MET A 1 -14.94 28.77 -1.98
N ALA A 2 -15.63 27.66 -2.28
CA ALA A 2 -15.62 26.48 -1.44
C ALA A 2 -14.31 25.74 -1.69
N ASP A 3 -13.40 25.83 -0.73
CA ASP A 3 -12.21 24.99 -0.69
C ASP A 3 -12.69 23.60 -0.25
N ASP A 4 -13.08 22.77 -1.21
CA ASP A 4 -13.36 21.35 -0.99
C ASP A 4 -12.06 20.64 -0.57
N LYS A 5 -11.75 20.69 0.73
CA LYS A 5 -10.74 19.85 1.39
C LYS A 5 -11.09 18.35 1.37
N SER A 6 -12.20 17.99 0.74
CA SER A 6 -12.63 16.61 0.47
C SER A 6 -11.97 16.00 -0.78
N LYS A 7 -11.04 16.71 -1.43
CA LYS A 7 -10.04 16.08 -2.29
C LYS A 7 -8.82 15.74 -1.45
N GLN A 8 -9.03 14.90 -0.44
CA GLN A 8 -7.97 14.07 0.07
C GLN A 8 -7.63 13.16 -1.12
N ASP A 9 -6.72 13.63 -1.97
CA ASP A 9 -6.27 12.95 -3.17
C ASP A 9 -5.70 11.63 -2.66
N GLY A 10 -6.52 10.58 -2.60
CA GLY A 10 -6.22 9.29 -1.95
C GLY A 10 -5.08 8.53 -2.61
N ARG A 11 -4.30 9.21 -3.46
CA ARG A 11 -3.15 8.70 -4.18
C ARG A 11 -1.95 8.54 -3.25
N ASP A 12 -1.79 9.37 -2.22
CA ASP A 12 -0.65 9.23 -1.28
C ASP A 12 -0.79 8.01 -0.35
N ASP A 13 -1.96 7.77 0.25
CA ASP A 13 -2.17 6.60 1.14
C ASP A 13 -2.42 5.26 0.40
N SER A 14 -2.61 5.32 -0.92
CA SER A 14 -2.93 4.13 -1.75
C SER A 14 -1.71 3.31 -2.16
N LYS A 15 -0.49 3.79 -1.91
CA LYS A 15 0.74 3.10 -2.32
C LYS A 15 1.55 2.65 -1.11
N ILE A 16 2.41 1.66 -1.35
CA ILE A 16 3.38 1.15 -0.40
C ILE A 16 4.75 1.38 -1.04
N ASP A 17 5.57 2.25 -0.47
CA ASP A 17 6.96 2.38 -0.91
C ASP A 17 7.74 1.14 -0.45
N SER A 18 8.13 0.30 -1.40
CA SER A 18 8.96 -0.87 -1.12
C SER A 18 10.36 -0.54 -0.60
N ASN A 19 10.83 0.70 -0.81
CA ASN A 19 12.13 1.18 -0.33
C ASN A 19 12.08 1.66 1.11
N ASP A 20 10.92 2.06 1.62
CA ASP A 20 10.75 2.41 3.04
C ASP A 20 10.40 1.15 3.85
N PRO A 21 11.30 0.66 4.71
CA PRO A 21 11.03 -0.52 5.52
C PRO A 21 9.85 -0.33 6.47
N ASN A 22 9.56 0.88 6.95
CA ASN A 22 8.45 1.14 7.86
C ASN A 22 7.09 1.00 7.14
N GLU A 23 7.00 1.47 5.89
CA GLU A 23 5.80 1.32 5.06
C GLU A 23 5.51 -0.16 4.77
N VAL A 24 6.54 -0.91 4.42
CA VAL A 24 6.45 -2.36 4.16
C VAL A 24 6.04 -3.10 5.44
N GLU A 25 6.66 -2.80 6.58
CA GLU A 25 6.30 -3.36 7.89
C GLU A 25 4.86 -3.03 8.29
N TYR A 26 4.43 -1.80 8.05
CA TYR A 26 3.06 -1.37 8.33
C TYR A 26 2.05 -2.10 7.45
N ALA A 27 2.30 -2.18 6.14
CA ALA A 27 1.47 -2.95 5.22
C ALA A 27 1.43 -4.45 5.58
N ALA A 28 2.58 -5.03 5.95
CA ALA A 28 2.69 -6.41 6.40
C ALA A 28 1.81 -6.67 7.62
N LYS A 29 1.83 -5.77 8.62
CA LYS A 29 0.95 -5.83 9.79
C LYS A 29 -0.53 -5.67 9.43
N GLN A 30 -0.87 -4.75 8.54
CA GLN A 30 -2.25 -4.54 8.08
C GLN A 30 -2.83 -5.76 7.37
N PHE A 31 -2.03 -6.43 6.54
CA PHE A 31 -2.44 -7.61 5.78
C PHE A 31 -2.21 -8.93 6.53
N GLY A 32 -1.50 -8.90 7.67
CA GLY A 32 -1.14 -10.10 8.42
C GLY A 32 -0.27 -11.04 7.58
N VAL A 33 0.73 -10.50 6.91
CA VAL A 33 1.74 -11.22 6.10
C VAL A 33 3.14 -10.74 6.50
N SER A 34 4.19 -11.32 5.92
CA SER A 34 5.57 -10.88 6.14
C SER A 34 5.97 -9.70 5.24
N ALA A 35 6.95 -8.90 5.67
CA ALA A 35 7.51 -7.80 4.88
C ALA A 35 8.07 -8.27 3.52
N SER A 36 8.57 -9.50 3.45
CA SER A 36 9.03 -10.12 2.20
C SER A 36 7.88 -10.35 1.23
N GLU A 37 6.75 -10.90 1.70
CA GLU A 37 5.56 -11.11 0.87
C GLU A 37 5.00 -9.79 0.31
N ILE A 38 5.06 -8.70 1.08
CA ILE A 38 4.69 -7.37 0.59
C ILE A 38 5.62 -6.93 -0.55
N ARG A 39 6.94 -7.05 -0.38
CA ARG A 39 7.90 -6.67 -1.43
C ARG A 39 7.74 -7.51 -2.68
N GLU A 40 7.46 -8.81 -2.53
CA GLU A 40 7.19 -9.70 -3.66
C GLU A 40 5.88 -9.35 -4.37
N ALA A 41 4.81 -9.10 -3.61
CA ALA A 41 3.54 -8.64 -4.17
C ALA A 41 3.73 -7.31 -4.92
N ILE A 42 4.45 -6.34 -4.35
CA ILE A 42 4.75 -5.06 -5.01
C ILE A 42 5.50 -5.27 -6.33
N LYS A 43 6.44 -6.22 -6.39
CA LYS A 43 7.14 -6.56 -7.64
C LYS A 43 6.21 -7.18 -8.70
N GLN A 44 5.18 -7.92 -8.28
CA GLN A 44 4.26 -8.60 -9.19
C GLN A 44 3.13 -7.70 -9.68
N VAL A 45 2.53 -6.90 -8.80
CA VAL A 45 1.31 -6.13 -9.10
C VAL A 45 1.48 -4.61 -8.97
N GLY A 46 2.69 -4.14 -8.61
CA GLY A 46 3.02 -2.74 -8.39
C GLY A 46 2.82 -2.28 -6.95
N SER A 47 3.24 -1.06 -6.64
CA SER A 47 3.18 -0.48 -5.29
C SER A 47 1.78 -0.12 -4.81
N SER A 48 0.72 -0.41 -5.57
CA SER A 48 -0.66 -0.12 -5.16
C SER A 48 -1.09 -1.08 -4.05
N ARG A 49 -1.51 -0.51 -2.91
CA ARG A 49 -2.01 -1.24 -1.74
C ARG A 49 -3.21 -2.11 -2.07
N GLU A 50 -4.12 -1.64 -2.93
CA GLU A 50 -5.26 -2.43 -3.41
C GLU A 50 -4.83 -3.62 -4.28
N ALA A 51 -3.87 -3.40 -5.18
CA ALA A 51 -3.34 -4.48 -6.01
C ALA A 51 -2.65 -5.54 -5.16
N VAL A 52 -1.80 -5.12 -4.22
CA VAL A 52 -1.11 -6.00 -3.25
C VAL A 52 -2.11 -6.77 -2.41
N LYS A 53 -3.13 -6.10 -1.86
CA LYS A 53 -4.21 -6.73 -1.10
C LYS A 53 -4.93 -7.81 -1.91
N LYS A 54 -5.29 -7.49 -3.15
CA LYS A 54 -5.96 -8.42 -4.07
C LYS A 54 -5.07 -9.61 -4.44
N HIS A 55 -3.77 -9.39 -4.63
CA HIS A 55 -2.79 -10.43 -4.90
C HIS A 55 -2.63 -11.39 -3.70
N LEU A 56 -2.60 -10.84 -2.49
CA LEU A 56 -2.47 -11.60 -1.24
C LEU A 56 -3.79 -12.23 -0.76
N GLY A 57 -4.93 -11.90 -1.39
CA GLY A 57 -6.24 -12.40 -1.00
C GLY A 57 -6.70 -11.92 0.38
N LYS A 58 -6.30 -10.72 0.79
CA LYS A 58 -6.62 -10.11 2.10
C LYS A 58 -7.73 -9.08 2.03
#